data_AF-A0A9D8C646-F1
#
_entry.id   AF-A0A9D8C646-F1
#
_cell.length_a   1.000
_cell.length_b   1.000
_cell.length_c   1.000
_cell.angle_alpha   90.00
_cell.angle_beta   90.00
_cell.angle_gamma   90.00
#
_symmetry.space_group_name_H-M   'P 1'
#
loop_
_entity.id
_entity.type
_entity.pdbx_description
1 polymer ?
#
loop_
_entity_poly.entity_id
_entity_poly.type
_entity_poly.pdbx_seq_one_letter_code
_entity_poly.pdbx_strand_id
1 'polypeptide(L)'
;MFDMATGQPEGQHVIQGAQTLNDLEVARDGTIYVTDTGTNKVHKITPQGQVSTFAEGERVNRPNGVAIDGEGTIVVVLIGTNDVLTYTPDGTLAKTEKSTDAGNDGLVILADGTKLISSVQRGTVARIRPNQAAEAIADCIPTAASMAYDSKRNQLVIPQNAQNAVTIVQLR
;
A
#
# COMPACT_ATOMS: atom_id res chain seq x y z
N MET A 1 -0.83 -19.17 -3.64
CA MET A 1 0.43 -19.47 -4.33
C MET A 1 0.10 -20.03 -5.70
N PHE A 2 0.95 -19.82 -6.69
CA PHE A 2 0.77 -20.36 -8.04
C PHE A 2 2.06 -21.08 -8.45
N ASP A 3 1.90 -22.22 -9.10
CA ASP A 3 3.01 -22.87 -9.81
C ASP A 3 3.39 -21.97 -10.99
N MET A 4 4.61 -21.46 -10.99
CA MET A 4 5.05 -20.49 -12.01
C MET A 4 5.21 -21.11 -13.41
N ALA A 5 5.30 -22.43 -13.53
CA ALA A 5 5.44 -23.11 -14.82
C ALA A 5 4.09 -23.32 -15.51
N THR A 6 3.02 -23.54 -14.74
CA THR A 6 1.69 -23.94 -15.20
C THR A 6 0.63 -22.87 -14.97
N GLY A 7 0.89 -21.91 -14.08
CA GLY A 7 -0.08 -20.89 -13.65
C GLY A 7 -1.21 -21.44 -12.79
N GLN A 8 -1.13 -22.69 -12.33
CA GLN A 8 -2.17 -23.29 -11.49
C GLN A 8 -2.03 -22.86 -10.03
N PRO A 9 -3.15 -22.63 -9.31
CA PRO A 9 -3.08 -22.32 -7.89
C PRO A 9 -2.59 -23.54 -7.10
N GLU A 10 -1.55 -23.35 -6.28
CA GLU A 10 -0.99 -24.37 -5.39
C GLU A 10 -1.64 -24.37 -4.00
N GLY A 11 -2.44 -23.34 -3.69
CA GLY A 11 -3.12 -23.24 -2.41
C GLY A 11 -3.39 -21.80 -1.97
N GLN A 12 -4.04 -21.67 -0.83
CA GLN A 12 -4.47 -20.41 -0.22
C GLN A 12 -4.23 -20.41 1.29
N HIS A 13 -3.94 -19.24 1.86
CA HIS A 13 -3.97 -19.00 3.29
C HIS A 13 -5.28 -18.30 3.66
N VAL A 14 -6.08 -18.94 4.49
CA VAL A 14 -7.36 -18.36 4.94
C VAL A 14 -7.12 -17.52 6.19
N ILE A 15 -7.38 -16.22 6.09
CA ILE A 15 -7.42 -15.31 7.24
C ILE A 15 -8.83 -15.36 7.83
N GLN A 16 -8.99 -16.08 8.93
CA GLN A 16 -10.30 -16.27 9.55
C GLN A 16 -10.88 -14.93 10.03
N GLY A 17 -12.13 -14.67 9.66
CA GLY A 17 -12.85 -13.44 10.02
C GLY A 17 -12.48 -12.20 9.20
N ALA A 18 -11.60 -12.33 8.19
CA ALA A 18 -11.35 -11.23 7.27
C ALA A 18 -12.61 -10.87 6.48
N GLN A 19 -12.76 -9.59 6.13
CA GLN A 19 -13.95 -9.10 5.42
C GLN A 19 -13.62 -8.55 4.03
N THR A 20 -12.59 -7.72 3.91
CA THR A 20 -12.22 -7.11 2.63
C THR A 20 -10.71 -6.97 2.56
N LEU A 21 -10.03 -8.07 2.23
CA LEU A 21 -8.60 -8.04 1.93
C LEU A 21 -8.40 -7.20 0.67
N ASN A 22 -7.51 -6.21 0.73
CA ASN A 22 -7.31 -5.28 -0.37
C ASN A 22 -5.92 -5.40 -1.00
N ASP A 23 -4.88 -5.17 -0.21
CA ASP A 23 -3.49 -5.14 -0.68
C ASP A 23 -2.61 -6.06 0.16
N LEU A 24 -1.43 -6.40 -0.37
CA LEU A 24 -0.41 -7.17 0.34
C LEU A 24 1.00 -6.81 -0.11
N GLU A 25 1.96 -7.01 0.79
CA GLU A 25 3.38 -6.91 0.49
C GLU A 25 4.16 -8.04 1.17
N VAL A 26 5.23 -8.50 0.54
CA VAL A 26 6.05 -9.62 1.02
C VAL A 26 7.41 -9.09 1.49
N ALA A 27 7.69 -9.25 2.77
CA ALA A 27 9.00 -8.92 3.33
C ALA A 27 10.08 -9.90 2.84
N ARG A 28 11.35 -9.50 2.96
CA ARG A 28 12.50 -10.30 2.51
C ARG A 28 12.63 -11.67 3.18
N ASP A 29 12.11 -11.82 4.39
CA ASP A 29 12.09 -13.08 5.13
C ASP A 29 10.92 -14.00 4.73
N GLY A 30 10.09 -13.56 3.78
CA GLY A 30 8.89 -14.27 3.31
C GLY A 30 7.64 -14.00 4.13
N THR A 31 7.70 -13.14 5.15
CA THR A 31 6.52 -12.68 5.88
C THR A 31 5.63 -11.86 4.95
N ILE A 32 4.32 -12.12 4.95
CA ILE A 32 3.33 -11.39 4.16
C ILE A 32 2.53 -10.47 5.08
N TYR A 33 2.38 -9.22 4.69
CA TYR A 33 1.48 -8.26 5.34
C TYR A 33 0.29 -8.02 4.45
N VAL A 34 -0.93 -8.05 5.00
CA VAL A 34 -2.17 -7.96 4.23
C VAL A 34 -3.11 -6.94 4.88
N THR A 35 -3.60 -5.98 4.12
CA THR A 35 -4.59 -5.02 4.62
C THR A 35 -6.00 -5.59 4.52
N ASP A 36 -6.78 -5.43 5.58
CA ASP A 36 -8.20 -5.75 5.61
C ASP A 36 -9.01 -4.49 5.90
N THR A 37 -9.51 -3.90 4.81
CA THR A 37 -10.27 -2.65 4.84
C THR A 37 -11.58 -2.80 5.62
N GLY A 38 -12.16 -4.00 5.65
CA GLY A 38 -13.47 -4.24 6.27
C GLY A 38 -13.37 -4.42 7.79
N THR A 39 -12.30 -5.06 8.27
CA THR A 39 -12.10 -5.28 9.70
C THR A 39 -11.21 -4.25 10.40
N ASN A 40 -10.67 -3.27 9.67
CA ASN A 40 -9.74 -2.25 10.21
C ASN A 40 -8.45 -2.87 10.77
N LYS A 41 -7.89 -3.85 10.04
CA LYS A 41 -6.71 -4.60 10.47
C LYS A 41 -5.66 -4.69 9.37
N VAL A 42 -4.41 -4.81 9.80
CA VAL A 42 -3.34 -5.35 8.99
C VAL A 42 -2.98 -6.70 9.57
N HIS A 43 -3.00 -7.74 8.74
CA HIS A 43 -2.64 -9.10 9.11
C HIS A 43 -1.19 -9.36 8.76
N LYS A 44 -0.55 -10.27 9.50
CA LYS A 44 0.78 -10.84 9.23
C LYS A 44 0.63 -12.34 9.02
N ILE A 45 1.27 -12.86 7.99
CA ILE A 45 1.36 -14.29 7.69
C ILE A 45 2.83 -14.68 7.62
N THR A 46 3.27 -15.61 8.45
CA THR A 46 4.66 -16.11 8.40
C THR A 46 4.89 -17.00 7.17
N PRO A 47 6.14 -17.28 6.78
CA PRO A 47 6.43 -18.24 5.70
C PRO A 47 5.88 -19.64 5.95
N GLN A 48 5.62 -20.00 7.22
CA GLN A 48 5.00 -21.27 7.62
C GLN A 48 3.46 -21.21 7.59
N GLY A 49 2.88 -20.08 7.21
CA GLY A 49 1.43 -19.89 7.08
C GLY A 49 0.72 -19.49 8.38
N GLN A 50 1.43 -19.15 9.45
CA GLN A 50 0.81 -18.71 10.70
C GLN A 50 0.28 -17.29 10.54
N VAL A 51 -1.01 -17.10 10.82
CA VAL A 51 -1.70 -15.81 10.74
C VAL A 51 -1.78 -15.15 12.11
N SER A 52 -1.52 -13.85 12.19
CA SER A 52 -1.71 -13.01 13.37
C SER A 52 -2.08 -11.57 12.98
N THR A 53 -2.64 -10.77 13.88
CA THR A 53 -2.81 -9.33 13.67
C THR A 53 -1.46 -8.61 13.80
N PHE A 54 -1.10 -7.80 12.81
CA PHE A 54 0.05 -6.90 12.86
C PHE A 54 -0.31 -5.53 13.46
N ALA A 55 -1.39 -4.93 12.96
CA ALA A 55 -1.86 -3.62 13.42
C ALA A 55 -3.39 -3.57 13.46
N GLU A 56 -3.93 -2.96 14.52
CA GLU A 56 -5.35 -2.68 14.70
C GLU A 56 -5.54 -1.46 15.62
N GLY A 57 -6.78 -1.06 15.86
CA GLY A 57 -7.14 0.05 16.76
C GLY A 57 -7.57 1.31 16.02
N GLU A 58 -7.87 2.38 16.77
CA GLU A 58 -8.54 3.59 16.23
C GLU A 58 -7.78 4.25 15.08
N ARG A 59 -6.44 4.15 15.08
CA ARG A 59 -5.59 4.73 14.03
C ARG A 59 -5.62 3.92 12.73
N VAL A 60 -5.93 2.63 12.76
CA VAL A 60 -5.95 1.75 11.58
C VAL A 60 -7.33 1.80 10.94
N ASN A 61 -7.74 2.98 10.48
CA ASN A 61 -9.05 3.20 9.90
C ASN A 61 -9.09 2.83 8.42
N ARG A 62 -9.68 1.67 8.10
CA ARG A 62 -9.82 1.15 6.73
C ARG A 62 -8.46 1.15 6.00
N PRO A 63 -7.49 0.31 6.44
CA PRO A 63 -6.22 0.20 5.74
C PRO A 63 -6.44 -0.28 4.31
N ASN A 64 -5.63 0.24 3.39
CA ASN A 64 -5.78 -0.01 1.97
C ASN A 64 -4.46 -0.44 1.35
N GLY A 65 -3.59 0.48 0.91
CA GLY A 65 -2.26 0.12 0.42
C GLY A 65 -1.26 -0.21 1.52
N VAL A 66 -0.33 -1.13 1.23
CA VAL A 66 0.82 -1.46 2.07
C VAL A 66 2.09 -1.58 1.23
N ALA A 67 3.21 -1.11 1.75
CA ALA A 67 4.52 -1.25 1.11
C ALA A 67 5.63 -1.40 2.16
N ILE A 68 6.72 -2.04 1.77
CA ILE A 68 7.89 -2.28 2.61
C ILE A 68 9.13 -1.71 1.94
N ASP A 69 9.93 -0.95 2.67
CA ASP A 69 11.17 -0.38 2.13
C ASP A 69 12.37 -1.34 2.23
N GLY A 70 13.53 -0.88 1.74
CA GLY A 70 14.77 -1.69 1.72
C GLY A 70 15.32 -2.04 3.11
N GLU A 71 14.88 -1.37 4.16
CA GLU A 71 15.27 -1.59 5.57
C GLU A 71 14.22 -2.41 6.34
N GLY A 72 13.11 -2.76 5.70
CA GLY A 72 12.00 -3.50 6.33
C GLY A 72 11.00 -2.61 7.06
N THR A 73 11.06 -1.29 6.89
CA THR A 73 10.02 -0.38 7.39
C THR A 73 8.73 -0.66 6.63
N ILE A 74 7.62 -0.80 7.36
CA ILE A 74 6.31 -1.10 6.80
C ILE A 74 5.48 0.18 6.80
N VAL A 75 4.93 0.56 5.65
CA VAL A 75 4.08 1.73 5.52
C VAL A 75 2.70 1.29 5.07
N VAL A 76 1.66 1.81 5.73
CA VAL A 76 0.26 1.52 5.46
C VAL A 76 -0.46 2.83 5.21
N VAL A 77 -1.19 2.92 4.10
CA VAL A 77 -2.08 4.05 3.80
C VAL A 77 -3.52 3.68 4.09
N LEU A 78 -4.29 4.68 4.49
CA LEU A 78 -5.69 4.50 4.89
C LEU A 78 -6.61 5.11 3.85
N ILE A 79 -7.66 4.39 3.45
CA ILE A 79 -8.69 4.94 2.54
C ILE A 79 -9.70 5.79 3.31
N GLY A 80 -9.92 5.50 4.60
CA GLY A 80 -10.90 6.20 5.43
C GLY A 80 -10.42 7.55 5.96
N THR A 81 -9.10 7.76 6.04
CA THR A 81 -8.49 9.04 6.43
C THR A 81 -7.41 9.43 5.42
N ASN A 82 -6.66 10.49 5.70
CA ASN A 82 -5.45 10.83 4.95
C ASN A 82 -4.17 10.41 5.68
N ASP A 83 -4.25 9.55 6.68
CA ASP A 83 -3.08 9.13 7.45
C ASP A 83 -2.22 8.14 6.67
N VAL A 84 -0.92 8.25 6.90
CA VAL A 84 0.13 7.36 6.41
C VAL A 84 0.87 6.85 7.63
N LEU A 85 0.68 5.58 7.95
CA LEU A 85 1.23 4.95 9.14
C LEU A 85 2.55 4.26 8.80
N THR A 86 3.62 4.61 9.49
CA THR A 86 4.94 3.99 9.32
C THR A 86 5.28 3.18 10.56
N TYR A 87 5.55 1.90 10.38
CA TYR A 87 5.94 0.95 11.42
C TYR A 87 7.41 0.54 11.23
N THR A 88 8.12 0.41 12.33
CA THR A 88 9.43 -0.25 12.35
C THR A 88 9.31 -1.73 11.96
N PRO A 89 10.42 -2.40 11.57
CA PRO A 89 10.41 -3.83 11.26
C PRO A 89 9.89 -4.72 12.40
N ASP A 90 10.03 -4.28 13.66
CA ASP A 90 9.50 -5.00 14.83
C ASP A 90 7.99 -4.80 15.07
N GLY A 91 7.33 -3.96 14.26
CA GLY A 91 5.90 -3.68 14.33
C GLY A 91 5.49 -2.51 15.23
N THR A 92 6.44 -1.74 15.75
CA THR A 92 6.13 -0.52 16.51
C THR A 92 5.70 0.61 15.57
N LEU A 93 4.58 1.28 15.86
CA LEU A 93 4.19 2.48 15.11
C LEU A 93 5.19 3.61 15.38
N ALA A 94 6.02 3.93 14.38
CA ALA A 94 7.10 4.90 14.48
C ALA A 94 6.64 6.33 14.14
N LYS A 95 5.77 6.46 13.15
CA LYS A 95 5.37 7.76 12.61
C LYS A 95 3.97 7.72 12.03
N THR A 96 3.26 8.84 12.17
CA THR A 96 2.04 9.13 11.41
C THR A 96 2.28 10.40 10.60
N GLU A 97 2.25 10.26 9.28
CA GLU A 97 2.27 11.37 8.33
C GLU A 97 0.86 11.55 7.73
N LYS A 98 0.66 12.60 6.94
CA LYS A 98 -0.58 12.81 6.21
C LYS A 98 -0.31 12.97 4.72
N SER A 99 -1.06 12.24 3.91
CA SER A 99 -1.19 12.47 2.47
C SER A 99 -1.95 13.77 2.20
N THR A 100 -1.97 14.22 0.95
CA THR A 100 -2.66 15.46 0.54
C THR A 100 -4.16 15.39 0.80
N ASP A 101 -4.74 14.21 0.70
CA ASP A 101 -6.17 13.98 0.83
C ASP A 101 -6.49 12.54 1.27
N ALA A 102 -7.76 12.30 1.61
CA ALA A 102 -8.26 10.99 1.98
C ALA A 102 -8.61 10.15 0.74
N GLY A 103 -8.89 8.87 0.94
CA GLY A 103 -9.16 7.95 -0.17
C GLY A 103 -7.90 7.31 -0.74
N ASN A 104 -6.82 7.23 0.06
CA ASN A 104 -5.56 6.65 -0.36
C ASN A 104 -5.72 5.17 -0.74
N ASP A 105 -5.01 4.75 -1.79
CA ASP A 105 -5.08 3.41 -2.35
C ASP A 105 -3.68 2.84 -2.56
N GLY A 106 -3.06 3.08 -3.72
CA GLY A 106 -1.71 2.60 -4.01
C GLY A 106 -0.64 3.34 -3.22
N LEU A 107 0.42 2.62 -2.91
CA LEU A 107 1.59 3.13 -2.20
C LEU A 107 2.86 2.59 -2.85
N VAL A 108 3.82 3.48 -3.11
CA VAL A 108 5.19 3.14 -3.51
C VAL A 108 6.15 3.85 -2.59
N ILE A 109 7.21 3.15 -2.15
CA ILE A 109 8.32 3.75 -1.43
C ILE A 109 9.56 3.73 -2.33
N LEU A 110 10.14 4.90 -2.58
CA LEU A 110 11.38 5.05 -3.33
C LEU A 110 12.59 4.76 -2.42
N ALA A 111 13.74 4.47 -3.03
CA ALA A 111 14.98 4.13 -2.31
C ALA A 111 15.48 5.24 -1.37
N ASP A 112 15.10 6.49 -1.60
CA ASP A 112 15.42 7.63 -0.74
C ASP A 112 14.42 7.83 0.42
N GLY A 113 13.45 6.92 0.58
CA GLY A 113 12.39 6.99 1.58
C GLY A 113 11.20 7.86 1.19
N THR A 114 11.18 8.42 -0.03
CA THR A 114 10.03 9.15 -0.55
C THR A 114 8.84 8.21 -0.74
N LYS A 115 7.67 8.60 -0.25
CA LYS A 115 6.41 7.87 -0.43
C LYS A 115 5.59 8.52 -1.54
N LEU A 116 5.09 7.71 -2.46
CA LEU A 116 4.15 8.11 -3.51
C LEU A 116 2.83 7.39 -3.27
N ILE A 117 1.73 8.13 -3.25
CA ILE A 117 0.44 7.63 -2.78
C ILE A 117 -0.64 8.08 -3.76
N SER A 118 -1.40 7.17 -4.35
CA SER A 118 -2.59 7.52 -5.11
C SER A 118 -3.81 7.66 -4.22
N SER A 119 -4.74 8.51 -4.63
CA SER A 119 -6.08 8.58 -4.06
C SER A 119 -7.11 8.12 -5.07
N VAL A 120 -7.74 6.97 -4.82
CA VAL A 120 -8.78 6.44 -5.71
C VAL A 120 -10.06 7.27 -5.65
N GLN A 121 -10.28 8.01 -4.56
CA GLN A 121 -11.46 8.86 -4.41
C GLN A 121 -11.26 10.28 -4.94
N ARG A 122 -10.01 10.79 -4.93
CA ARG A 122 -9.71 12.17 -5.32
C ARG A 122 -8.97 12.29 -6.64
N GLY A 123 -8.38 11.20 -7.13
CA GLY A 123 -7.63 11.17 -8.38
C GLY A 123 -6.31 11.93 -8.32
N THR A 124 -5.72 12.03 -7.14
CA THR A 124 -4.44 12.69 -6.88
C THR A 124 -3.33 11.65 -6.74
N VAL A 125 -2.09 12.10 -6.95
CA VAL A 125 -0.88 11.40 -6.49
C VAL A 125 -0.14 12.34 -5.55
N ALA A 126 -0.01 11.95 -4.30
CA ALA A 126 0.78 12.65 -3.30
C ALA A 126 2.23 12.16 -3.31
N ARG A 127 3.16 13.06 -2.98
CA ARG A 127 4.56 12.78 -2.70
C ARG A 127 4.91 13.26 -1.30
N ILE A 128 5.49 12.38 -0.48
CA ILE A 128 6.00 12.70 0.86
C ILE A 128 7.48 12.37 0.88
N ARG A 129 8.34 13.40 0.83
CA ARG A 129 9.78 13.21 1.05
C ARG A 129 10.08 13.07 2.54
N PRO A 130 11.21 12.44 2.92
CA PRO A 130 11.61 12.38 4.32
C PRO A 130 11.60 13.77 4.98
N ASN A 131 10.90 13.86 6.11
CA ASN A 131 10.79 15.09 6.92
C ASN A 131 10.15 16.29 6.22
N GLN A 132 9.38 16.06 5.15
CA GLN A 132 8.61 17.10 4.46
C GLN A 132 7.11 16.80 4.54
N ALA A 133 6.30 17.85 4.42
CA ALA A 133 4.86 17.69 4.25
C ALA A 133 4.55 17.08 2.87
N ALA A 134 3.36 16.48 2.74
CA ALA A 134 2.90 15.97 1.45
C ALA A 134 2.65 17.10 0.44
N GLU A 135 2.96 16.83 -0.82
CA GLU A 135 2.59 17.67 -1.96
C GLU A 135 1.89 16.83 -3.03
N ALA A 136 0.94 17.41 -3.76
CA ALA A 136 0.34 16.75 -4.91
C ALA A 136 1.26 16.92 -6.12
N ILE A 137 1.60 15.81 -6.78
CA ILE A 137 2.47 15.80 -7.97
C ILE A 137 1.73 15.44 -9.25
N ALA A 138 0.51 14.92 -9.12
CA ALA A 138 -0.44 14.73 -10.20
C ALA A 138 -1.86 14.81 -9.64
N ASP A 139 -2.80 15.22 -10.49
CA ASP A 139 -4.21 15.33 -10.18
C ASP A 139 -5.06 14.96 -11.41
N CYS A 140 -6.38 15.04 -11.26
CA CYS A 140 -7.33 14.76 -12.33
C CYS A 140 -7.12 13.37 -12.96
N ILE A 141 -6.73 12.36 -12.18
CA ILE A 141 -6.64 10.97 -12.60
C ILE A 141 -7.90 10.23 -12.11
N PRO A 142 -8.91 10.01 -12.96
CA PRO A 142 -10.17 9.42 -12.54
C PRO A 142 -9.98 8.04 -11.89
N THR A 143 -10.46 7.87 -10.65
CA THR A 143 -10.37 6.61 -9.90
C THR A 143 -8.96 6.00 -9.92
N ALA A 144 -7.95 6.82 -9.60
CA ALA A 144 -6.55 6.40 -9.51
C ALA A 144 -6.38 5.31 -8.47
N ALA A 145 -6.41 4.05 -8.90
CA ALA A 145 -6.36 2.90 -8.00
C ALA A 145 -4.93 2.68 -7.50
N SER A 146 -4.48 1.43 -7.33
CA SER A 146 -3.08 1.16 -7.04
C SER A 146 -2.12 1.68 -8.13
N MET A 147 -0.81 1.58 -7.93
CA MET A 147 0.18 2.10 -8.85
C MET A 147 1.47 1.29 -8.86
N ALA A 148 2.09 1.19 -10.02
CA ALA A 148 3.43 0.64 -10.18
C ALA A 148 4.44 1.75 -10.51
N TYR A 149 5.66 1.61 -10.02
CA TYR A 149 6.77 2.50 -10.36
C TYR A 149 7.75 1.82 -11.33
N ASP A 150 7.89 2.39 -12.53
CA ASP A 150 8.92 2.01 -13.50
C ASP A 150 10.17 2.86 -13.26
N SER A 151 11.13 2.30 -12.52
CA SER A 151 12.39 2.96 -12.18
C SER A 151 13.32 3.23 -13.38
N LYS A 152 13.17 2.49 -14.49
CA LYS A 152 13.99 2.70 -15.70
C LYS A 152 13.56 3.94 -16.46
N ARG A 153 12.27 4.24 -16.44
CA ARG A 153 11.68 5.42 -17.09
C ARG A 153 11.33 6.53 -16.10
N ASN A 154 11.53 6.30 -14.81
CA ASN A 154 11.17 7.22 -13.73
C ASN A 154 9.70 7.68 -13.81
N GLN A 155 8.76 6.74 -13.93
CA GLN A 155 7.34 7.05 -14.12
C GLN A 155 6.44 6.14 -13.26
N LEU A 156 5.27 6.65 -12.90
CA LEU A 156 4.19 5.86 -12.33
C LEU A 156 3.24 5.39 -13.43
N VAL A 157 2.73 4.17 -13.26
CA VAL A 157 1.72 3.56 -14.12
C VAL A 157 0.50 3.26 -13.26
N ILE A 158 -0.63 3.90 -13.58
CA ILE A 158 -1.79 3.99 -12.69
C ILE A 158 -3.05 3.54 -13.44
N PRO A 159 -3.67 2.39 -13.11
CA PRO A 159 -4.99 2.04 -13.60
C PRO A 159 -6.09 3.01 -13.12
N GLN A 160 -7.06 3.24 -14.01
CA GLN A 160 -8.27 4.02 -13.76
C GLN A 160 -9.49 3.09 -13.79
N ASN A 161 -10.02 2.72 -12.62
CA ASN A 161 -11.07 1.72 -12.49
C ASN A 161 -12.34 2.06 -13.30
N ALA A 162 -12.78 3.32 -13.30
CA ALA A 162 -14.02 3.72 -13.95
C ALA A 162 -13.85 4.05 -15.45
N GLN A 163 -12.62 4.15 -15.95
CA GLN A 163 -12.33 4.64 -17.31
C GLN A 163 -11.77 3.53 -18.21
N ASN A 164 -11.50 2.34 -17.67
CA ASN A 164 -10.87 1.23 -18.40
C ASN A 164 -9.55 1.67 -19.08
N ALA A 165 -8.77 2.50 -18.38
CA ALA A 165 -7.58 3.16 -18.91
C ALA A 165 -6.40 3.09 -17.93
N VAL A 166 -5.21 3.43 -18.42
CA VAL A 166 -3.98 3.55 -17.63
C VAL A 166 -3.38 4.94 -17.86
N THR A 167 -3.10 5.65 -16.77
CA THR A 167 -2.35 6.91 -16.79
C THR A 167 -0.87 6.64 -16.56
N ILE A 168 -0.02 7.34 -17.30
CA ILE A 168 1.42 7.39 -17.04
C ILE A 168 1.75 8.77 -16.48
N VAL A 169 2.34 8.81 -15.28
CA VAL A 169 2.80 10.05 -14.65
C VAL A 169 4.32 10.04 -14.63
N GLN A 170 4.95 10.92 -15.40
CA GLN A 170 6.40 11.08 -15.40
C GLN A 170 6.85 11.75 -14.10
N LEU A 171 7.74 11.11 -13.35
CA LEU A 171 8.39 11.73 -12.20
C LEU A 171 9.56 12.58 -12.71
N ARG A 172 9.61 13.84 -12.26
CA ARG A 172 10.67 14.80 -12.54
C ARG A 172 11.30 15.26 -11.23
#